data_AF-A0A7J0CLH8-F1
#
_entry.id   AF-A0A7J0CLH8-F1
#
_cell.length_a   1.000
_cell.length_b   1.000
_cell.length_c   1.000
_cell.angle_alpha   90.00
_cell.angle_beta   90.00
_cell.angle_gamma   90.00
#
_symmetry.space_group_name_H-M   'P 1'
#
loop_
_entity.id
_entity.type
_entity.pdbx_description
1 polymer ?
#
loop_
_entity_poly.entity_id
_entity_poly.type
_entity_poly.pdbx_seq_one_letter_code
_entity_poly.pdbx_strand_id
1 'polypeptide(L)'
;MSTERPDNDVTGPRRRRPPLAVASVAAAVLLAGGGGAYWASTASGDGGAADSSAARGKAPVLALDAAEAGPATPGDPSTPPPGIAPGEPDPNGPPVVYRAAGQLPDGPDEAAVHRATGTVAPAEVARLAKALGIPGTPRTEGASWVVGDEDGPGALLKVTKQAPGTWTFARTTPVKPCDPGKMCANQSPPEAGGQPVSEKAAKAAAAPVLKAVGQDDAALNAGQLMGDVRVVNADPKVDGLPTYGWSTGVQIGPDGKVAGAAGS
;
A
#
# COMPACT_ATOMS: atom_id res chain seq x y z
N MET A 1 -52.58 39.12 24.13
CA MET A 1 -53.51 40.09 23.49
C MET A 1 -53.11 41.47 23.97
N SER A 2 -52.48 42.26 23.11
CA SER A 2 -52.42 43.73 23.19
C SER A 2 -52.36 44.24 21.77
N THR A 3 -53.13 45.28 21.54
CA THR A 3 -53.57 45.87 20.29
C THR A 3 -52.49 46.71 19.60
N GLU A 4 -52.61 46.83 18.28
CA GLU A 4 -52.61 48.09 17.51
C GLU A 4 -51.82 48.02 16.19
N ARG A 5 -52.55 48.28 15.11
CA ARG A 5 -52.14 48.65 13.73
C ARG A 5 -53.12 49.81 13.40
N PRO A 6 -52.81 50.86 12.59
CA PRO A 6 -52.05 50.82 11.33
C PRO A 6 -51.21 52.11 11.09
N ASP A 7 -50.57 52.45 9.97
CA ASP A 7 -50.93 52.39 8.55
C ASP A 7 -49.77 52.91 7.68
N ASN A 8 -49.71 52.45 6.42
CA ASN A 8 -49.14 53.08 5.20
C ASN A 8 -47.60 53.37 5.13
N ASP A 9 -46.86 53.12 4.05
CA ASP A 9 -47.15 53.45 2.65
C ASP A 9 -46.45 52.54 1.61
N VAL A 10 -47.10 52.50 0.45
CA VAL A 10 -46.78 51.82 -0.81
C VAL A 10 -45.76 52.70 -1.57
N THR A 11 -44.71 52.26 -2.30
CA THR A 11 -44.75 51.83 -3.72
C THR A 11 -43.32 51.77 -4.32
N GLY A 12 -42.85 50.58 -4.76
CA GLY A 12 -41.89 50.21 -5.85
C GLY A 12 -40.56 50.96 -6.11
N PRO A 13 -39.75 50.63 -7.16
CA PRO A 13 -39.59 49.40 -7.96
C PRO A 13 -38.10 48.94 -8.13
N ARG A 14 -37.91 47.81 -8.85
CA ARG A 14 -36.65 47.08 -9.20
C ARG A 14 -35.65 47.81 -10.13
N ARG A 15 -34.33 47.53 -9.99
CA ARG A 15 -33.26 47.43 -11.04
C ARG A 15 -31.94 46.92 -10.40
N ARG A 16 -31.44 45.69 -10.64
CA ARG A 16 -30.54 45.11 -11.70
C ARG A 16 -29.08 45.65 -11.81
N ARG A 17 -28.13 44.81 -11.31
CA ARG A 17 -26.72 44.46 -11.73
C ARG A 17 -25.59 45.51 -11.51
N PRO A 18 -24.25 45.17 -11.54
CA PRO A 18 -23.52 43.90 -11.83
C PRO A 18 -22.39 43.53 -10.77
N PRO A 19 -21.56 42.47 -10.96
CA PRO A 19 -20.70 41.83 -9.95
C PRO A 19 -19.25 42.34 -9.97
N LEU A 20 -18.51 42.20 -8.87
CA LEU A 20 -17.03 42.16 -8.81
C LEU A 20 -16.57 42.02 -7.34
N ALA A 21 -15.89 40.91 -7.01
CA ALA A 21 -14.74 40.87 -6.08
C ALA A 21 -14.27 39.42 -5.92
N VAL A 22 -13.30 39.04 -6.75
CA VAL A 22 -12.36 37.95 -6.48
C VAL A 22 -11.50 38.41 -5.31
N ALA A 23 -11.42 37.61 -4.25
CA ALA A 23 -10.39 37.74 -3.23
C ALA A 23 -9.88 36.34 -2.88
N SER A 24 -8.80 35.98 -3.56
CA SER A 24 -7.98 34.81 -3.29
C SER A 24 -7.31 34.97 -1.92
N VAL A 25 -7.49 34.01 -1.01
CA VAL A 25 -6.63 33.87 0.17
C VAL A 25 -5.81 32.61 -0.01
N ALA A 26 -4.55 32.80 -0.40
CA ALA A 26 -3.51 31.79 -0.32
C ALA A 26 -3.05 31.73 1.15
N ALA A 27 -3.41 30.67 1.86
CA ALA A 27 -2.82 30.34 3.15
C ALA A 27 -1.78 29.24 2.94
N ALA A 28 -0.51 29.66 2.87
CA ALA A 28 0.62 28.76 2.99
C ALA A 28 0.80 28.41 4.48
N VAL A 29 0.77 27.12 4.82
CA VAL A 29 1.24 26.63 6.11
C VAL A 29 2.38 25.66 5.85
N LEU A 30 3.60 26.18 5.96
CA LEU A 30 4.79 25.39 6.22
C LEU A 30 4.87 25.19 7.73
N LEU A 31 4.54 23.99 8.20
CA LEU A 31 5.01 23.50 9.49
C LEU A 31 5.54 22.08 9.30
N ALA A 32 6.79 21.96 9.68
CA ALA A 32 7.62 20.78 9.66
C ALA A 32 7.18 19.73 10.68
N GLY A 33 7.48 18.47 10.35
CA GLY A 33 8.03 17.51 11.32
C GLY A 33 7.02 16.71 12.13
N GLY A 34 6.77 15.46 11.70
CA GLY A 34 6.12 14.44 12.50
C GLY A 34 6.25 13.07 11.81
N GLY A 35 7.33 12.37 12.13
CA GLY A 35 7.86 11.22 11.38
C GLY A 35 6.92 10.02 11.23
N GLY A 36 6.99 9.42 10.04
CA GLY A 36 6.50 8.09 9.72
C GLY A 36 7.35 7.53 8.60
N ALA A 37 8.50 6.95 8.95
CA ALA A 37 9.36 6.26 8.00
C ALA A 37 8.68 4.93 7.62
N TYR A 38 7.92 4.93 6.53
CA TYR A 38 7.60 3.71 5.79
C TYR A 38 8.50 3.67 4.57
N TRP A 39 9.46 2.75 4.59
CA TRP A 39 10.22 2.38 3.41
C TRP A 39 9.27 1.74 2.40
N ALA A 40 8.84 2.50 1.40
CA ALA A 40 8.20 1.99 0.21
C ALA A 40 9.19 2.07 -0.96
N SER A 41 9.99 1.03 -1.15
CA SER A 41 10.71 0.79 -2.39
C SER A 41 9.76 0.15 -3.42
N THR A 42 8.82 0.95 -3.92
CA THR A 42 8.09 0.62 -5.16
C THR A 42 8.45 1.67 -6.21
N ALA A 43 9.48 1.38 -6.98
CA ALA A 43 9.72 2.12 -8.22
C ALA A 43 8.62 1.73 -9.21
N SER A 44 7.65 2.62 -9.40
CA SER A 44 6.73 2.61 -10.53
C SER A 44 6.62 4.05 -11.01
N GLY A 45 7.55 4.44 -11.87
CA GLY A 45 7.50 5.70 -12.58
C GLY A 45 6.44 5.61 -13.67
N ASP A 46 5.40 6.44 -13.55
CA ASP A 46 4.45 6.72 -14.62
C ASP A 46 5.08 7.70 -15.63
N GLY A 47 4.82 7.45 -16.91
CA GLY A 47 5.47 8.07 -18.04
C GLY A 47 4.86 9.41 -18.43
N GLY A 48 5.67 10.46 -18.34
CA GLY A 48 5.47 11.71 -19.09
C GLY A 48 6.22 11.64 -20.42
N ALA A 49 5.49 11.68 -21.53
CA ALA A 49 6.01 11.63 -22.89
C ALA A 49 7.00 12.77 -23.18
N ALA A 50 8.21 12.41 -23.63
CA ALA A 50 9.06 13.27 -24.43
C ALA A 50 9.72 12.41 -25.53
N ASP A 51 9.45 12.79 -26.76
CA ASP A 51 10.00 12.21 -27.99
C ASP A 51 11.50 11.92 -27.89
N SER A 52 11.91 10.73 -28.29
CA SER A 52 13.28 10.51 -28.76
C SER A 52 13.38 9.24 -29.59
N SER A 53 13.35 9.43 -30.90
CA SER A 53 14.02 8.55 -31.85
C SER A 53 15.50 8.43 -31.47
N ALA A 54 15.89 7.33 -30.82
CA ALA A 54 17.29 6.99 -30.64
C ALA A 54 17.49 5.46 -30.63
N ALA A 55 18.21 5.03 -31.65
CA ALA A 55 18.92 3.77 -31.88
C ALA A 55 18.67 2.58 -30.93
N ARG A 56 18.42 1.43 -31.57
CA ARG A 56 18.54 0.07 -31.03
C ARG A 56 19.99 -0.15 -30.53
N GLY A 57 20.26 0.22 -29.28
CA GLY A 57 21.53 0.04 -28.57
C GLY A 57 21.29 -0.65 -27.23
N LYS A 58 22.25 -1.48 -26.79
CA LYS A 58 22.18 -2.22 -25.51
C LYS A 58 21.69 -1.33 -24.38
N ALA A 59 20.76 -1.83 -23.57
CA ALA A 59 20.34 -1.18 -22.34
C ALA A 59 21.57 -0.79 -21.51
N PRO A 60 21.62 0.44 -20.94
CA PRO A 60 22.74 0.84 -20.11
C PRO A 60 22.86 -0.14 -18.95
N VAL A 61 24.08 -0.67 -18.77
CA VAL A 61 24.41 -1.56 -17.65
C VAL A 61 24.12 -0.85 -16.34
N LEU A 62 23.48 -1.56 -15.42
CA LEU A 62 23.28 -1.08 -14.05
C LEU A 62 24.66 -0.73 -13.47
N ALA A 63 24.75 0.40 -12.78
CA ALA A 63 26.00 0.96 -12.24
C ALA A 63 26.57 0.16 -11.04
N LEU A 64 26.41 -1.18 -11.03
CA LEU A 64 27.09 -2.10 -10.13
C LEU A 64 28.43 -2.55 -10.72
N ASP A 65 28.60 -2.44 -12.04
CA ASP A 65 29.83 -2.80 -12.78
C ASP A 65 30.61 -1.58 -13.27
N ALA A 66 30.31 -0.38 -12.77
CA ALA A 66 31.13 0.79 -13.06
C ALA A 66 32.50 0.57 -12.39
N ALA A 67 33.43 0.01 -13.17
CA ALA A 67 34.82 -0.15 -12.79
C ALA A 67 35.30 1.18 -12.20
N GLU A 68 35.86 1.07 -10.99
CA GLU A 68 36.46 2.16 -10.26
C GLU A 68 37.24 3.07 -11.21
N ALA A 69 37.01 4.37 -11.09
CA ALA A 69 37.99 5.34 -11.56
C ALA A 69 39.34 4.90 -10.99
N GLY A 70 40.30 4.64 -11.89
CA GLY A 70 41.51 3.88 -11.58
C GLY A 70 42.27 4.35 -10.34
N PRO A 71 43.11 3.49 -9.75
CA PRO A 71 43.73 3.74 -8.45
C PRO A 71 44.46 5.08 -8.46
N ALA A 72 44.05 5.97 -7.54
CA ALA A 72 44.88 7.11 -7.18
C ALA A 72 46.24 6.58 -6.75
N THR A 73 47.30 7.10 -7.37
CA THR A 73 48.69 6.76 -7.09
C THR A 73 48.94 6.86 -5.58
N PRO A 74 49.39 5.79 -4.90
CA PRO A 74 49.68 5.86 -3.48
C PRO A 74 50.79 6.89 -3.22
N GLY A 75 50.47 7.97 -2.50
CA GLY A 75 51.47 8.92 -2.02
C GLY A 75 51.23 10.41 -2.28
N ASP A 76 50.08 10.85 -2.81
CA ASP A 76 49.75 12.28 -2.79
C ASP A 76 48.97 12.63 -1.50
N PRO A 77 49.58 13.33 -0.53
CA PRO A 77 48.93 13.71 0.74
C PRO A 77 47.82 14.76 0.58
N SER A 78 47.49 15.18 -0.64
CA SER A 78 46.64 16.33 -0.91
C SER A 78 45.20 15.99 -1.34
N THR A 79 44.82 14.71 -1.43
CA THR A 79 43.46 14.33 -1.90
C THR A 79 42.65 13.66 -0.78
N PRO A 80 41.69 14.38 -0.15
CA PRO A 80 40.75 13.78 0.79
C PRO A 80 39.89 12.71 0.09
N PRO A 81 39.51 11.61 0.77
CA PRO A 81 38.51 10.70 0.24
C PRO A 81 37.22 11.49 -0.05
N PRO A 82 36.57 11.28 -1.20
CA PRO A 82 35.42 12.08 -1.60
C PRO A 82 34.25 11.84 -0.63
N GLY A 83 33.93 12.85 0.18
CA GLY A 83 32.64 12.93 0.84
C GLY A 83 31.52 13.31 -0.14
N ILE A 84 30.29 13.37 0.36
CA ILE A 84 29.07 13.71 -0.41
C ILE A 84 29.16 15.12 -1.05
N ALA A 85 30.08 15.98 -0.58
CA ALA A 85 30.47 17.23 -1.21
C ALA A 85 32.01 17.39 -1.27
N PRO A 86 32.56 18.16 -2.22
CA PRO A 86 34.01 18.39 -2.31
C PRO A 86 34.58 19.04 -1.03
N GLY A 87 35.48 18.33 -0.33
CA GLY A 87 36.22 18.84 0.82
C GLY A 87 35.68 18.48 2.21
N GLU A 88 34.54 17.81 2.31
CA GLU A 88 33.99 17.36 3.60
C GLU A 88 34.28 15.88 3.83
N PRO A 89 34.76 15.47 5.03
CA PRO A 89 34.89 14.06 5.38
C PRO A 89 33.52 13.36 5.33
N ASP A 90 33.48 12.10 4.91
CA ASP A 90 32.25 11.28 4.97
C ASP A 90 31.72 11.22 6.42
N PRO A 91 30.48 11.67 6.70
CA PRO A 91 29.91 11.65 8.05
C PRO A 91 29.74 10.24 8.63
N ASN A 92 29.84 9.18 7.80
CA ASN A 92 29.80 7.78 8.23
C ASN A 92 31.17 7.26 8.70
N GLY A 93 32.20 8.12 8.76
CA GLY A 93 33.57 7.74 9.10
C GLY A 93 34.36 7.21 7.91
N PRO A 94 35.58 6.71 8.11
CA PRO A 94 36.37 6.13 7.03
C PRO A 94 35.60 4.98 6.36
N PRO A 95 35.73 4.78 5.04
CA PRO A 95 34.97 3.78 4.32
C PRO A 95 35.23 2.39 4.93
N VAL A 96 34.17 1.76 5.43
CA VAL A 96 34.23 0.37 5.90
C VAL A 96 34.27 -0.52 4.66
N VAL A 97 35.47 -0.98 4.31
CA VAL A 97 35.65 -1.93 3.21
C VAL A 97 35.46 -3.34 3.75
N TYR A 98 34.32 -3.95 3.43
CA TYR A 98 34.10 -5.37 3.69
C TYR A 98 34.88 -6.20 2.69
N ARG A 99 35.71 -7.13 3.18
CA ARG A 99 36.37 -8.15 2.36
C ARG A 99 35.88 -9.52 2.78
N ALA A 100 35.61 -10.37 1.80
CA ALA A 100 35.39 -11.78 2.07
C ALA A 100 36.65 -12.34 2.74
N ALA A 101 36.50 -12.97 3.90
CA ALA A 101 37.62 -13.58 4.63
C ALA A 101 38.13 -14.88 3.96
N GLY A 102 37.52 -15.30 2.86
CA GLY A 102 37.86 -16.51 2.14
C GLY A 102 37.15 -16.59 0.79
N GLN A 103 37.33 -17.72 0.12
CA GLN A 103 36.66 -18.00 -1.15
C GLN A 103 35.16 -18.15 -0.92
N LEU A 104 34.37 -17.43 -1.71
CA LEU A 104 32.92 -17.59 -1.71
C LEU A 104 32.57 -18.93 -2.38
N PRO A 105 31.50 -19.60 -1.93
CA PRO A 105 31.02 -20.80 -2.60
C PRO A 105 30.65 -20.48 -4.05
N ASP A 106 30.87 -21.45 -4.94
CA ASP A 106 30.42 -21.34 -6.31
C ASP A 106 28.88 -21.24 -6.34
N GLY A 107 28.38 -20.32 -7.16
CA GLY A 107 26.96 -20.23 -7.47
C GLY A 107 26.54 -21.34 -8.43
N PRO A 108 25.23 -21.60 -8.60
CA PRO A 108 24.77 -22.52 -9.62
C PRO A 108 25.09 -21.98 -11.02
N ASP A 109 25.34 -22.88 -11.98
CA ASP A 109 25.60 -22.51 -13.38
C ASP A 109 24.42 -21.75 -14.02
N GLU A 110 23.21 -22.08 -13.58
CA GLU A 110 21.97 -21.42 -13.99
C GLU A 110 21.04 -21.22 -12.79
N ALA A 111 20.30 -20.12 -12.77
CA ALA A 111 19.27 -19.84 -11.78
C ALA A 111 17.97 -19.44 -12.49
N ALA A 112 16.86 -20.06 -12.12
CA ALA A 112 15.55 -19.71 -12.64
C ALA A 112 15.16 -18.30 -12.15
N VAL A 113 14.69 -17.45 -13.08
CA VAL A 113 14.13 -16.13 -12.76
C VAL A 113 12.63 -16.19 -12.94
N HIS A 114 11.90 -16.07 -11.83
CA HIS A 114 10.44 -16.05 -11.85
C HIS A 114 9.93 -14.62 -11.93
N ARG A 115 9.00 -14.37 -12.86
CA ARG A 115 8.29 -13.10 -13.00
C ARG A 115 6.80 -13.37 -13.06
N ALA A 116 6.03 -12.72 -12.20
CA ALA A 116 4.58 -12.70 -12.35
C ALA A 116 4.24 -11.92 -13.63
N THR A 117 3.52 -12.55 -14.55
CA THR A 117 3.11 -11.97 -15.83
C THR A 117 1.64 -12.25 -16.08
N GLY A 118 1.04 -11.53 -17.03
CA GLY A 118 -0.36 -11.69 -17.39
C GLY A 118 -1.31 -10.80 -16.60
N THR A 119 -2.58 -11.16 -16.65
CA THR A 119 -3.69 -10.35 -16.12
C THR A 119 -4.63 -11.17 -15.27
N VAL A 120 -5.15 -10.58 -14.20
CA VAL A 120 -6.16 -11.20 -13.33
C VAL A 120 -7.52 -11.13 -14.00
N ALA A 121 -8.15 -12.29 -14.22
CA ALA A 121 -9.47 -12.40 -14.79
C ALA A 121 -10.57 -12.08 -13.75
N PRO A 122 -11.72 -11.53 -14.17
CA PRO A 122 -12.83 -11.25 -13.24
C PRO A 122 -13.35 -12.53 -12.55
N ALA A 123 -13.27 -13.70 -13.19
CA ALA A 123 -13.67 -14.96 -12.57
C ALA A 123 -12.79 -15.33 -11.36
N GLU A 124 -11.51 -14.98 -11.38
CA GLU A 124 -10.58 -15.23 -10.27
C GLU A 124 -10.90 -14.31 -9.09
N VAL A 125 -11.20 -13.04 -9.37
CA VAL A 125 -11.63 -12.08 -8.35
C VAL A 125 -12.96 -12.50 -7.74
N ALA A 126 -13.91 -13.00 -8.53
CA ALA A 126 -15.18 -13.51 -8.03
C ALA A 126 -14.99 -14.74 -7.11
N ARG A 127 -14.04 -15.62 -7.43
CA ARG A 127 -13.68 -16.76 -6.58
C ARG A 127 -13.12 -16.30 -5.23
N LEU A 128 -12.22 -15.31 -5.24
CA LEU A 128 -11.66 -14.73 -4.01
C LEU A 128 -12.73 -14.01 -3.17
N ALA A 129 -13.57 -13.18 -3.80
CA ALA A 129 -14.68 -12.50 -3.11
C ALA A 129 -15.63 -13.50 -2.43
N LYS A 130 -15.95 -14.62 -3.09
CA LYS A 130 -16.76 -15.69 -2.52
C LYS A 130 -16.10 -16.31 -1.29
N ALA A 131 -14.80 -16.57 -1.33
CA ALA A 131 -14.06 -17.11 -0.17
C ALA A 131 -14.02 -16.13 1.01
N LEU A 132 -14.00 -14.83 0.72
CA LEU A 132 -14.07 -13.75 1.72
C LEU A 132 -15.51 -13.47 2.22
N GLY A 133 -16.51 -14.11 1.62
CA GLY A 133 -17.92 -13.92 1.97
C GLY A 133 -18.46 -12.54 1.58
N ILE A 134 -17.94 -11.94 0.50
CA ILE A 134 -18.44 -10.68 -0.05
C ILE A 134 -19.38 -11.01 -1.20
N PRO A 135 -20.67 -10.64 -1.12
CA PRO A 135 -21.59 -10.78 -2.24
C PRO A 135 -21.27 -9.75 -3.33
N GLY A 136 -21.48 -10.11 -4.60
CA GLY A 136 -21.38 -9.18 -5.73
C GLY A 136 -20.46 -9.67 -6.85
N THR A 137 -20.45 -8.91 -7.94
CA THR A 137 -19.61 -9.17 -9.12
C THR A 137 -18.47 -8.15 -9.20
N PRO A 138 -17.27 -8.55 -9.65
CA PRO A 138 -16.17 -7.61 -9.85
C PRO A 138 -16.53 -6.50 -10.82
N ARG A 139 -16.41 -5.26 -10.36
CA ARG A 139 -16.51 -4.04 -11.18
C ARG A 139 -15.11 -3.51 -11.49
N THR A 140 -14.98 -2.88 -12.66
CA THR A 140 -13.73 -2.18 -13.01
C THR A 140 -13.70 -0.81 -12.33
N GLU A 141 -12.58 -0.51 -11.69
CA GLU A 141 -12.24 0.83 -11.21
C GLU A 141 -10.78 1.12 -11.56
N GLY A 142 -10.58 1.89 -12.64
CA GLY A 142 -9.24 2.14 -13.19
C GLY A 142 -8.48 0.84 -13.49
N ALA A 143 -7.28 0.73 -12.91
CA ALA A 143 -6.39 -0.43 -13.02
C ALA A 143 -6.76 -1.60 -12.08
N SER A 144 -7.88 -1.51 -11.36
CA SER A 144 -8.29 -2.52 -10.38
C SER A 144 -9.65 -3.15 -10.70
N TRP A 145 -9.83 -4.37 -10.24
CA TRP A 145 -11.13 -4.96 -9.94
C TRP A 145 -11.53 -4.59 -8.51
N VAL A 146 -12.81 -4.30 -8.32
CA VAL A 146 -13.38 -4.02 -7.01
C VAL A 146 -14.63 -4.87 -6.79
N VAL A 147 -14.80 -5.42 -5.60
CA VAL A 147 -16.01 -6.12 -5.16
C VAL A 147 -16.36 -5.61 -3.76
N GLY A 148 -17.62 -5.29 -3.52
CA GLY A 148 -18.02 -4.67 -2.26
C GLY A 148 -18.05 -3.15 -2.35
N ASP A 149 -17.89 -2.50 -1.21
CA ASP A 149 -18.78 -1.41 -0.84
C ASP A 149 -18.73 -0.10 -1.67
N GLU A 150 -19.94 0.36 -2.00
CA GLU A 150 -20.43 1.74 -1.89
C GLU A 150 -21.85 1.62 -1.29
N ASP A 151 -21.97 1.46 0.04
CA ASP A 151 -23.19 1.10 0.81
C ASP A 151 -23.57 -0.40 0.85
N GLY A 152 -22.63 -1.28 0.52
CA GLY A 152 -22.73 -2.71 0.77
C GLY A 152 -22.65 -3.09 2.27
N PRO A 153 -22.53 -4.38 2.61
CA PRO A 153 -22.55 -4.88 4.00
C PRO A 153 -21.30 -4.53 4.84
N GLY A 154 -20.54 -3.50 4.47
CA GLY A 154 -19.32 -3.08 5.15
C GLY A 154 -18.12 -3.98 4.83
N ALA A 155 -17.80 -4.15 3.55
CA ALA A 155 -16.66 -4.95 3.12
C ALA A 155 -16.20 -4.57 1.70
N LEU A 156 -14.90 -4.50 1.48
CA LEU A 156 -14.30 -4.12 0.21
C LEU A 156 -13.12 -5.05 -0.14
N LEU A 157 -13.13 -5.58 -1.36
CA LEU A 157 -12.00 -6.26 -1.99
C LEU A 157 -11.54 -5.43 -3.19
N LYS A 158 -10.25 -5.11 -3.24
CA LYS A 158 -9.60 -4.46 -4.39
C LYS A 158 -8.47 -5.32 -4.89
N VAL A 159 -8.40 -5.55 -6.20
CA VAL A 159 -7.40 -6.41 -6.86
C VAL A 159 -6.81 -5.69 -8.06
N THR A 160 -5.49 -5.64 -8.20
CA THR A 160 -4.81 -5.08 -9.37
C THR A 160 -5.02 -6.00 -10.59
N LYS A 161 -5.36 -5.42 -11.75
CA LYS A 161 -5.64 -6.22 -12.97
C LYS A 161 -4.40 -6.84 -13.59
N GLN A 162 -3.24 -6.23 -13.40
CA GLN A 162 -1.97 -6.70 -13.94
C GLN A 162 -1.23 -7.52 -12.89
N ALA A 163 -0.46 -8.50 -13.35
CA ALA A 163 0.46 -9.24 -12.49
C ALA A 163 1.39 -8.28 -11.71
N PRO A 164 1.70 -8.57 -10.43
CA PRO A 164 1.41 -9.82 -9.75
C PRO A 164 -0.02 -9.95 -9.21
N GLY A 165 -0.92 -8.99 -9.47
CA GLY A 165 -2.32 -9.12 -9.05
C GLY A 165 -2.56 -8.79 -7.57
N THR A 166 -1.76 -7.87 -7.02
CA THR A 166 -1.85 -7.46 -5.60
C THR A 166 -3.28 -7.13 -5.20
N TRP A 167 -3.66 -7.57 -4.01
CA TRP A 167 -5.02 -7.42 -3.53
C TRP A 167 -5.10 -7.11 -2.04
N THR A 168 -6.17 -6.42 -1.66
CA THR A 168 -6.50 -6.09 -0.27
C THR A 168 -7.97 -6.30 -0.01
N PHE A 169 -8.27 -6.76 1.19
CA PHE A 169 -9.60 -6.95 1.72
C PHE A 169 -9.68 -6.34 3.12
N ALA A 170 -10.77 -5.62 3.38
CA ALA A 170 -11.12 -5.17 4.72
C ALA A 170 -12.62 -5.26 4.92
N ARG A 171 -13.06 -5.71 6.10
CA ARG A 171 -14.40 -5.43 6.60
C ARG A 171 -14.40 -4.06 7.25
N THR A 172 -15.26 -3.18 6.76
CA THR A 172 -15.53 -1.89 7.37
C THR A 172 -16.63 -2.10 8.41
N THR A 173 -16.38 -1.70 9.66
CA THR A 173 -17.48 -1.58 10.62
C THR A 173 -18.37 -0.43 10.15
N PRO A 174 -19.69 -0.61 9.99
CA PRO A 174 -20.59 0.48 9.66
C PRO A 174 -20.39 1.61 10.67
N VAL A 175 -19.96 2.79 10.19
CA VAL A 175 -19.86 3.96 11.06
C VAL A 175 -21.29 4.34 11.41
N LYS A 176 -21.67 4.23 12.69
CA LYS A 176 -23.00 4.68 13.11
C LYS A 176 -23.10 6.18 12.78
N PRO A 177 -24.11 6.63 12.02
CA PRO A 177 -24.28 8.04 11.74
C PRO A 177 -24.33 8.82 13.04
N CYS A 178 -23.57 9.90 13.12
CA CYS A 178 -23.60 10.77 14.29
C CYS A 178 -24.97 11.43 14.39
N ASP A 179 -25.49 11.54 15.62
CA ASP A 179 -26.74 12.26 15.85
C ASP A 179 -26.59 13.70 15.31
N PRO A 180 -27.57 14.22 14.53
CA PRO A 180 -27.49 15.57 13.99
C PRO A 180 -27.24 16.62 15.08
N GLY A 181 -26.24 17.48 14.86
CA GLY A 181 -25.87 18.54 15.81
C GLY A 181 -24.91 18.12 16.92
N LYS A 182 -24.47 16.87 16.96
CA LYS A 182 -23.36 16.43 17.82
C LYS A 182 -22.10 16.24 16.98
N MET A 183 -20.98 16.82 17.41
CA MET A 183 -19.69 16.42 16.88
C MET A 183 -19.55 14.92 17.13
N CYS A 184 -19.22 14.15 16.09
CA CYS A 184 -18.75 12.80 16.29
C CYS A 184 -17.59 12.92 17.28
N ALA A 185 -17.73 12.35 18.48
CA ALA A 185 -16.54 12.00 19.22
C ALA A 185 -15.65 11.25 18.22
N ASN A 186 -14.35 11.49 18.20
CA ASN A 186 -13.42 10.57 17.56
C ASN A 186 -13.64 9.24 18.28
N GLN A 187 -14.61 8.46 17.79
CA GLN A 187 -14.90 7.15 18.31
C GLN A 187 -13.69 6.37 17.88
N SER A 188 -12.71 6.27 18.80
CA SER A 188 -11.71 5.22 18.70
C SER A 188 -12.46 3.96 18.30
N PRO A 189 -11.95 3.19 17.32
CA PRO A 189 -12.53 1.90 16.99
C PRO A 189 -12.86 1.19 18.29
N PRO A 190 -14.06 0.58 18.44
CA PRO A 190 -14.42 -0.09 19.67
C PRO A 190 -13.23 -0.95 20.11
N GLU A 191 -12.77 -0.76 21.35
CA GLU A 191 -11.61 -1.51 21.85
C GLU A 191 -11.86 -2.99 21.57
N ALA A 192 -10.86 -3.61 20.94
CA ALA A 192 -10.78 -5.05 20.71
C ALA A 192 -11.08 -5.80 22.02
N GLY A 193 -12.34 -6.19 22.20
CA GLY A 193 -12.87 -6.73 23.45
C GLY A 193 -12.96 -8.25 23.47
N GLY A 194 -12.52 -8.92 22.40
CA GLY A 194 -12.56 -10.37 22.28
C GLY A 194 -11.27 -11.06 22.73
N GLN A 195 -11.35 -12.37 22.94
CA GLN A 195 -10.16 -13.21 22.96
C GLN A 195 -9.85 -13.65 21.52
N PRO A 196 -8.59 -13.59 21.06
CA PRO A 196 -8.22 -14.16 19.78
C PRO A 196 -8.60 -15.63 19.71
N VAL A 197 -9.11 -16.06 18.55
CA VAL A 197 -9.34 -17.47 18.29
C VAL A 197 -8.04 -18.27 18.41
N SER A 198 -8.13 -19.59 18.59
CA SER A 198 -6.96 -20.47 18.56
C SER A 198 -6.27 -20.46 17.18
N GLU A 199 -4.98 -20.80 17.13
CA GLU A 199 -4.27 -20.95 15.85
C GLU A 199 -4.95 -21.93 14.90
N LYS A 200 -5.41 -23.07 15.43
CA LYS A 200 -6.11 -24.09 14.65
C LYS A 200 -7.39 -23.53 14.02
N ALA A 201 -8.17 -22.78 14.80
CA ALA A 201 -9.39 -22.15 14.31
C ALA A 201 -9.09 -21.07 13.25
N ALA A 202 -8.07 -20.24 13.47
CA ALA A 202 -7.68 -19.23 12.49
C ALA A 202 -7.19 -19.84 11.18
N LYS A 203 -6.34 -20.88 11.23
CA LYS A 203 -5.88 -21.59 10.01
C LYS A 203 -7.06 -22.21 9.25
N ALA A 204 -8.01 -22.81 9.96
CA ALA A 204 -9.23 -23.35 9.34
C ALA A 204 -10.09 -22.26 8.68
N ALA A 205 -10.21 -21.09 9.33
CA ALA A 205 -10.96 -19.95 8.78
C ALA A 205 -10.26 -19.30 7.57
N ALA A 206 -8.92 -19.30 7.53
CA ALA A 206 -8.14 -18.77 6.42
C ALA A 206 -8.06 -19.70 5.21
N ALA A 207 -8.19 -21.02 5.40
CA ALA A 207 -8.01 -22.03 4.35
C ALA A 207 -8.82 -21.78 3.05
N PRO A 208 -10.11 -21.37 3.09
CA PRO A 208 -10.85 -21.07 1.86
C PRO A 208 -10.26 -19.90 1.06
N VAL A 209 -9.74 -18.88 1.76
CA VAL A 209 -9.12 -17.70 1.13
C VAL A 209 -7.80 -18.11 0.48
N LEU A 210 -6.96 -18.85 1.20
CA LEU A 210 -5.67 -19.33 0.69
C LEU A 210 -5.84 -20.25 -0.52
N LYS A 211 -6.83 -21.14 -0.49
CA LYS A 211 -7.20 -21.96 -1.66
C LYS A 211 -7.66 -21.12 -2.85
N ALA A 212 -8.39 -20.03 -2.61
CA ALA A 212 -8.88 -19.18 -3.70
C ALA A 212 -7.75 -18.45 -4.44
N VAL A 213 -6.62 -18.20 -3.76
CA VAL A 213 -5.40 -17.60 -4.32
C VAL A 213 -4.33 -18.65 -4.68
N GLY A 214 -4.65 -19.94 -4.63
CA GLY A 214 -3.74 -21.02 -5.03
C GLY A 214 -2.59 -21.29 -4.05
N GLN A 215 -2.79 -21.00 -2.76
CA GLN A 215 -1.80 -21.17 -1.69
C GLN A 215 -2.27 -22.20 -0.64
N ASP A 216 -3.02 -23.22 -1.03
CA ASP A 216 -3.52 -24.25 -0.11
C ASP A 216 -2.42 -25.16 0.47
N ASP A 217 -1.30 -25.30 -0.25
CA ASP A 217 -0.13 -26.06 0.20
C ASP A 217 0.95 -25.18 0.87
N ALA A 218 0.69 -23.88 1.05
CA ALA A 218 1.64 -22.97 1.66
C ALA A 218 1.85 -23.28 3.16
N ALA A 219 3.08 -23.04 3.64
CA ALA A 219 3.35 -23.16 5.07
C ALA A 219 2.64 -22.03 5.82
N LEU A 220 1.90 -22.38 6.88
CA LEU A 220 1.07 -21.41 7.63
C LEU A 220 1.64 -21.10 9.01
N ASN A 221 1.91 -19.83 9.27
CA ASN A 221 2.21 -19.30 10.60
C ASN A 221 1.00 -18.51 11.13
N ALA A 222 0.52 -18.83 12.33
CA ALA A 222 -0.61 -18.15 12.96
C ALA A 222 -0.27 -17.59 14.36
N GLY A 223 1.01 -17.44 14.68
CA GLY A 223 1.48 -17.02 16.01
C GLY A 223 1.30 -15.52 16.28
N GLN A 224 1.13 -14.73 15.23
CA GLN A 224 0.99 -13.27 15.33
C GLN A 224 -0.42 -12.86 15.77
N LEU A 225 -0.48 -11.90 16.70
CA LEU A 225 -1.68 -11.27 17.19
C LEU A 225 -1.63 -9.75 16.96
N MET A 226 -2.80 -9.16 16.69
CA MET A 226 -3.03 -7.73 16.62
C MET A 226 -4.27 -7.41 17.49
N GLY A 227 -4.05 -7.19 18.79
CA GLY A 227 -5.16 -7.11 19.75
C GLY A 227 -5.89 -8.45 19.87
N ASP A 228 -7.20 -8.45 19.60
CA ASP A 228 -8.04 -9.66 19.58
C ASP A 228 -8.07 -10.36 18.21
N VAL A 229 -7.35 -9.84 17.22
CA VAL A 229 -7.25 -10.41 15.87
C VAL A 229 -6.03 -11.32 15.77
N ARG A 230 -6.21 -12.52 15.23
CA ARG A 230 -5.11 -13.43 14.89
C ARG A 230 -4.74 -13.31 13.42
N VAL A 231 -3.45 -13.21 13.12
CA VAL A 231 -2.96 -13.14 11.74
C VAL A 231 -2.44 -14.52 11.31
N VAL A 232 -2.91 -15.01 10.16
CA VAL A 232 -2.42 -16.20 9.47
C VAL A 232 -1.61 -15.74 8.27
N ASN A 233 -0.31 -15.98 8.31
CA ASN A 233 0.60 -15.74 7.20
C ASN A 233 0.86 -17.04 6.45
N ALA A 234 0.73 -17.00 5.13
CA ALA A 234 1.05 -18.09 4.23
C ALA A 234 2.30 -17.75 3.41
N ASP A 235 3.29 -18.64 3.46
CA ASP A 235 4.53 -18.52 2.72
C ASP A 235 4.51 -19.53 1.55
N PRO A 236 4.17 -19.09 0.32
CA PRO A 236 4.15 -19.95 -0.84
C PRO A 236 5.57 -20.37 -1.25
N LYS A 237 5.63 -21.42 -2.07
CA LYS A 237 6.85 -21.86 -2.73
C LYS A 237 6.69 -21.73 -4.22
N VAL A 238 7.76 -21.34 -4.91
CA VAL A 238 7.86 -21.37 -6.38
C VAL A 238 8.95 -22.37 -6.72
N ASP A 239 8.59 -23.41 -7.47
CA ASP A 239 9.46 -24.54 -7.80
C ASP A 239 10.16 -25.15 -6.57
N GLY A 240 9.42 -25.22 -5.45
CA GLY A 240 9.91 -25.78 -4.19
C GLY A 240 10.74 -24.82 -3.34
N LEU A 241 11.07 -23.62 -3.84
CA LEU A 241 11.85 -22.62 -3.13
C LEU A 241 10.96 -21.63 -2.36
N PRO A 242 11.35 -21.22 -1.14
CA PRO A 242 10.61 -20.23 -0.37
C PRO A 242 10.65 -18.86 -1.05
N THR A 243 9.53 -18.14 -1.05
CA THR A 243 9.46 -16.78 -1.59
C THR A 243 9.43 -15.75 -0.47
N TYR A 244 10.58 -15.13 -0.19
CA TYR A 244 10.66 -14.04 0.77
C TYR A 244 9.96 -12.78 0.24
N GLY A 245 9.15 -12.15 1.08
CA GLY A 245 8.42 -10.91 0.72
C GLY A 245 7.17 -11.12 -0.14
N TRP A 246 6.89 -12.36 -0.57
CA TRP A 246 5.65 -12.79 -1.19
C TRP A 246 4.88 -13.63 -0.20
N SER A 247 4.16 -13.00 0.74
CA SER A 247 3.30 -13.70 1.69
C SER A 247 1.87 -13.20 1.60
N THR A 248 0.92 -14.11 1.82
CA THR A 248 -0.50 -13.75 1.99
C THR A 248 -0.80 -13.68 3.48
N GLY A 249 -1.32 -12.55 3.94
CA GLY A 249 -1.77 -12.36 5.32
C GLY A 249 -3.29 -12.37 5.40
N VAL A 250 -3.85 -13.20 6.28
CA VAL A 250 -5.30 -13.26 6.58
C VAL A 250 -5.52 -12.97 8.06
N GLN A 251 -6.28 -11.92 8.35
CA GLN A 251 -6.59 -11.47 9.70
C GLN A 251 -7.94 -12.05 10.12
N ILE A 252 -7.97 -12.79 11.23
CA ILE A 252 -9.15 -13.47 11.77
C ILE A 252 -9.56 -12.79 13.07
N GLY A 253 -10.76 -12.22 13.09
CA GLY A 253 -11.32 -11.58 14.28
C GLY A 253 -11.65 -12.58 15.38
N PRO A 254 -11.99 -12.10 16.60
CA PRO A 254 -12.39 -12.95 17.72
C PRO A 254 -13.69 -13.74 17.45
N ASP A 255 -14.49 -13.32 16.47
CA ASP A 255 -15.68 -14.02 15.98
C ASP A 255 -15.37 -15.16 14.99
N GLY A 256 -14.09 -15.39 14.69
CA GLY A 256 -13.63 -16.41 13.76
C GLY A 256 -13.81 -16.07 12.28
N LYS A 257 -14.19 -14.82 11.95
CA LYS A 257 -14.34 -14.37 10.56
C LYS A 257 -13.11 -13.61 10.08
N VAL A 258 -12.89 -13.62 8.77
CA VAL A 258 -11.85 -12.80 8.14
C VAL A 258 -12.23 -11.33 8.30
N ALA A 259 -11.44 -10.56 9.04
CA ALA A 259 -11.61 -9.12 9.25
C ALA A 259 -10.83 -8.28 8.22
N GLY A 260 -9.70 -8.81 7.76
CA GLY A 260 -8.87 -8.21 6.72
C GLY A 260 -7.97 -9.25 6.07
N ALA A 261 -7.50 -9.00 4.87
CA ALA A 261 -6.51 -9.85 4.21
C ALA A 261 -5.78 -9.08 3.11
N ALA A 262 -4.56 -9.49 2.79
CA ALA A 262 -3.81 -8.93 1.67
C ALA A 262 -2.83 -9.96 1.12
N GLY A 263 -2.50 -9.83 -0.16
CA GLY A 263 -1.54 -10.70 -0.81
C GLY A 263 -1.29 -10.30 -2.26
N SER A 264 -0.60 -11.20 -2.96
CA SER A 264 -0.29 -11.12 -4.39
C SER A 264 -0.43 -12.51 -5.00
#